data_AF-A0A7S1RGP2-F1
#
_entry.id   AF-A0A7S1RGP2-F1
#
_cell.length_a   1.000
_cell.length_b   1.000
_cell.length_c   1.000
_cell.angle_alpha   90.00
_cell.angle_beta   90.00
_cell.angle_gamma   90.00
#
_symmetry.space_group_name_H-M   'P 1'
#
loop_
_entity.id
_entity.type
_entity.pdbx_description
1 polymer ?
#
loop_
_entity_poly.entity_id
_entity_poly.type
_entity_poly.pdbx_seq_one_letter_code
_entity_poly.pdbx_strand_id
1 'polypeptide(L)'
;PEEATRCKSRLTELCMDLDDAKEALEEAEELEARCAQAARDAQKKASEIQKEREAEVDRMVYDRIHAQPSSSSFVPTSLWLPGGARVGSAHMRLFAFLGAGKEVREYQQWPEVARRAYPSVAVCLVEIPRHARAAARGDANALAEAFAREALDPILADGRPFALLGCCSGA
;
A
#
# COMPACT_ATOMS: atom_id res chain seq x y z
N PRO A 1 26.05 73.83 6.65
CA PRO A 1 24.78 73.73 5.86
C PRO A 1 24.81 72.53 4.90
N GLU A 2 25.92 72.27 4.20
CA GLU A 2 26.05 71.14 3.26
C GLU A 2 25.97 69.75 3.92
N GLU A 3 26.56 69.57 5.10
CA GLU A 3 26.48 68.30 5.85
C GLU A 3 25.06 67.96 6.28
N ALA A 4 24.26 68.97 6.67
CA ALA A 4 22.87 68.77 7.06
C ALA A 4 22.00 68.31 5.87
N THR A 5 22.25 68.86 4.68
CA THR A 5 21.56 68.46 3.44
C THR A 5 21.93 67.02 3.04
N ARG A 6 23.21 66.66 3.17
CA ARG A 6 23.71 65.31 2.87
C ARG A 6 23.15 64.27 3.84
N CYS A 7 23.04 64.62 5.12
CA CYS A 7 22.45 63.76 6.14
C CYS A 7 20.95 63.54 5.92
N LYS A 8 20.22 64.60 5.50
CA LYS A 8 18.80 64.50 5.16
C LYS A 8 18.56 63.62 3.92
N SER A 9 19.37 63.77 2.88
CA SER A 9 19.29 62.92 1.67
C SER A 9 19.46 61.44 2.02
N ARG A 10 20.50 61.12 2.81
CA ARG A 10 20.78 59.75 3.27
C ARG A 10 19.68 59.15 4.13
N LEU A 11 19.05 59.97 4.98
CA LEU A 11 17.91 59.52 5.79
C LEU A 11 16.70 59.18 4.92
N THR A 12 16.51 59.93 3.83
CA THR A 12 15.38 59.72 2.91
C THR A 12 15.56 58.44 2.10
N GLU A 13 16.78 58.19 1.60
CA GLU A 13 17.14 56.92 0.94
C GLU A 13 16.92 55.72 1.88
N LEU A 14 17.41 55.80 3.12
CA LEU A 14 17.23 54.73 4.11
C LEU A 14 15.75 54.47 4.45
N CYS A 15 14.89 55.50 4.45
CA CYS A 15 13.46 55.31 4.66
C CYS A 15 12.80 54.58 3.49
N MET A 16 13.16 54.91 2.25
CA MET A 16 12.66 54.23 1.06
C MET A 16 13.09 52.76 1.05
N ASP A 17 14.39 52.49 1.31
CA ASP A 17 14.91 51.12 1.38
C ASP A 17 14.21 50.28 2.47
N LEU A 18 13.84 50.90 3.60
CA LEU A 18 13.13 50.23 4.69
C LEU A 18 11.69 49.89 4.32
N ASP A 19 11.03 50.76 3.56
CA ASP A 19 9.65 50.52 3.12
C ASP A 19 9.61 49.46 2.01
N ASP A 20 10.54 49.49 1.06
CA ASP A 20 10.73 48.42 0.06
C ASP A 20 11.02 47.07 0.73
N ALA A 21 11.84 47.05 1.78
CA ALA A 21 12.15 45.83 2.53
C ALA A 21 10.94 45.28 3.31
N LYS A 22 10.04 46.14 3.79
CA LYS A 22 8.79 45.69 4.43
C LYS A 22 7.82 45.11 3.42
N GLU A 23 7.67 45.76 2.26
CA GLU A 23 6.81 45.26 1.18
C GLU A 23 7.29 43.87 0.72
N ALA A 24 8.60 43.70 0.52
CA ALA A 24 9.19 42.40 0.18
C ALA A 24 8.99 41.33 1.28
N LEU A 25 8.96 41.73 2.56
CA LEU A 25 8.69 40.81 3.67
C LEU A 25 7.22 40.37 3.67
N GLU A 26 6.29 41.29 3.48
CA GLU A 26 4.85 40.99 3.39
C GLU A 26 4.56 40.05 2.21
N GLU A 27 5.15 40.31 1.03
CA GLU A 27 5.04 39.42 -0.13
C GLU A 27 5.59 38.01 0.15
N ALA A 28 6.70 37.90 0.89
CA ALA A 28 7.28 36.61 1.24
C ALA A 28 6.39 35.82 2.22
N GLU A 29 5.79 36.50 3.22
CA GLU A 29 4.85 35.88 4.16
C GLU A 29 3.57 35.39 3.44
N GLU A 30 3.04 36.18 2.50
CA GLU A 30 1.91 35.76 1.68
C GLU A 30 2.24 34.54 0.81
N LEU A 31 3.44 34.52 0.22
CA LEU A 31 3.90 33.38 -0.58
C LEU A 31 4.04 32.11 0.26
N GLU A 32 4.61 32.23 1.45
CA GLU A 32 4.76 31.11 2.39
C GLU A 32 3.38 30.56 2.82
N ALA A 33 2.44 31.44 3.14
CA ALA A 33 1.07 31.06 3.46
C ALA A 33 0.38 30.32 2.31
N ARG A 34 0.56 30.79 1.06
CA ARG A 34 0.02 30.13 -0.14
C ARG A 34 0.66 28.76 -0.37
N CYS A 35 1.97 28.63 -0.20
CA CYS A 35 2.67 27.35 -0.31
C CYS A 35 2.20 26.35 0.77
N ALA A 36 2.06 26.80 2.02
CA ALA A 36 1.56 25.97 3.11
C ALA A 36 0.12 25.49 2.85
N GLN A 37 -0.74 26.36 2.31
CA GLN A 37 -2.10 25.99 1.96
C GLN A 37 -2.14 24.98 0.80
N ALA A 38 -1.36 25.20 -0.26
CA ALA A 38 -1.25 24.27 -1.38
C ALA A 38 -0.75 22.88 -0.94
N ALA A 39 0.20 22.82 0.00
CA ALA A 39 0.69 21.56 0.55
C ALA A 39 -0.41 20.81 1.34
N ARG A 40 -1.20 21.51 2.15
CA ARG A 40 -2.33 20.93 2.89
C ARG A 40 -3.40 20.39 1.95
N ASP A 41 -3.74 21.14 0.90
CA ASP A 41 -4.74 20.74 -0.09
C ASP A 41 -4.27 19.51 -0.89
N ALA A 42 -2.99 19.47 -1.26
CA ALA A 42 -2.38 18.32 -1.93
C ALA A 42 -2.40 17.06 -1.02
N GLN A 43 -2.04 17.20 0.25
CA GLN A 43 -2.07 16.10 1.21
C GLN A 43 -3.50 15.57 1.43
N LYS A 44 -4.49 16.47 1.54
CA LYS A 44 -5.89 16.08 1.67
C LYS A 44 -6.36 15.28 0.46
N LYS A 45 -6.11 15.78 -0.76
CA LYS A 45 -6.45 15.08 -2.01
C LYS A 45 -5.78 13.72 -2.12
N ALA A 46 -4.50 13.62 -1.76
CA ALA A 46 -3.79 12.34 -1.75
C ALA A 46 -4.45 11.33 -0.81
N SER A 47 -4.88 11.77 0.38
CA SER A 47 -5.59 10.90 1.33
C SER A 47 -6.97 10.46 0.84
N GLU A 48 -7.70 11.32 0.13
CA GLU A 48 -9.01 11.02 -0.44
C GLU A 48 -8.88 9.97 -1.55
N ILE A 49 -7.93 10.17 -2.46
CA ILE A 49 -7.61 9.19 -3.53
C ILE A 49 -7.22 7.84 -2.94
N GLN A 50 -6.43 7.83 -1.86
CA GLN A 50 -6.03 6.59 -1.20
C GLN A 50 -7.25 5.86 -0.61
N LYS A 51 -8.14 6.56 0.08
CA LYS A 51 -9.37 5.96 0.63
C LYS A 51 -10.31 5.44 -0.45
N GLU A 52 -10.44 6.15 -1.57
CA GLU A 52 -11.25 5.70 -2.70
C GLU A 52 -10.70 4.40 -3.31
N ARG A 53 -9.37 4.31 -3.46
CA ARG A 53 -8.71 3.08 -3.93
C ARG A 53 -8.91 1.92 -2.96
N GLU A 54 -8.75 2.15 -1.67
CA GLU A 54 -8.99 1.13 -0.64
C GLU A 54 -10.43 0.60 -0.71
N ALA A 55 -11.41 1.49 -0.80
CA ALA A 55 -12.82 1.11 -0.94
C ALA A 55 -13.12 0.36 -2.26
N GLU A 56 -12.45 0.73 -3.37
CA GLU A 56 -12.59 0.03 -4.64
C GLU A 56 -12.02 -1.39 -4.59
N VAL A 57 -10.86 -1.57 -3.96
CA VAL A 57 -10.24 -2.89 -3.77
C VAL A 57 -11.13 -3.76 -2.89
N ASP A 58 -11.63 -3.23 -1.77
CA ASP A 58 -12.53 -3.94 -0.87
C ASP A 58 -13.80 -4.41 -1.61
N ARG A 59 -14.40 -3.54 -2.42
CA ARG A 59 -15.55 -3.89 -3.26
C ARG A 59 -15.19 -4.97 -4.29
N MET A 60 -14.07 -4.86 -4.99
CA MET A 60 -13.63 -5.88 -5.95
C MET A 60 -13.45 -7.25 -5.29
N VAL A 61 -12.83 -7.28 -4.10
CA VAL A 61 -12.65 -8.52 -3.34
C VAL A 61 -14.00 -9.08 -2.90
N TYR A 62 -14.89 -8.23 -2.38
CA TYR A 62 -16.23 -8.63 -1.97
C TYR A 62 -17.02 -9.23 -3.14
N ASP A 63 -17.09 -8.53 -4.27
CA ASP A 63 -17.83 -8.97 -5.45
C ASP A 63 -17.29 -10.29 -5.98
N ARG A 64 -15.96 -10.48 -5.97
CA ARG A 64 -15.35 -11.72 -6.46
C ARG A 64 -15.60 -12.91 -5.54
N ILE A 65 -15.63 -12.70 -4.22
CA ILE A 65 -15.99 -13.74 -3.24
C ILE A 65 -17.47 -14.14 -3.37
N HIS A 66 -18.35 -13.20 -3.69
CA HIS A 66 -19.80 -13.44 -3.75
C HIS A 66 -20.33 -13.74 -5.16
N ALA A 67 -19.52 -13.56 -6.20
CA ALA A 67 -19.82 -14.05 -7.52
C ALA A 67 -19.93 -15.59 -7.48
N GLN A 68 -21.07 -16.13 -7.88
CA GLN A 68 -21.27 -17.58 -7.93
C GLN A 68 -20.13 -18.23 -8.73
N PRO A 69 -19.47 -19.28 -8.19
CA PRO A 69 -18.45 -19.97 -8.93
C PRO A 69 -19.11 -20.59 -10.17
N SER A 70 -18.71 -20.14 -11.36
CA SER A 70 -18.98 -20.87 -12.57
C SER A 70 -18.38 -22.26 -12.38
N SER A 71 -19.19 -23.29 -12.64
CA SER A 71 -18.93 -24.71 -12.43
C SER A 71 -17.84 -25.27 -13.37
N SER A 72 -16.70 -24.58 -13.42
CA SER A 72 -15.49 -24.97 -14.09
C SER A 72 -14.63 -25.73 -13.08
N SER A 73 -14.52 -27.05 -13.27
CA SER A 73 -13.63 -27.94 -12.51
C SER A 73 -12.14 -27.72 -12.81
N PHE A 74 -11.81 -26.72 -13.64
CA PHE A 74 -10.45 -26.34 -13.93
C PHE A 74 -9.97 -25.31 -12.91
N VAL A 75 -9.10 -25.74 -12.01
CA VAL A 75 -8.36 -24.86 -11.09
C VAL A 75 -7.14 -24.34 -11.86
N PRO A 76 -7.09 -23.06 -12.26
CA PRO A 76 -5.92 -22.52 -12.94
C PRO A 76 -4.69 -22.65 -12.02
N THR A 77 -3.59 -23.17 -12.56
CA THR A 77 -2.31 -23.12 -11.87
C THR A 77 -1.85 -21.66 -11.81
N SER A 78 -1.93 -21.04 -10.63
CA SER A 78 -1.44 -19.68 -10.41
C SER A 78 0.04 -19.72 -10.05
N LEU A 79 0.81 -18.72 -10.49
CA LEU A 79 2.21 -18.53 -10.05
C LEU A 79 2.30 -18.30 -8.53
N TRP A 80 1.19 -17.88 -7.91
CA TRP A 80 1.03 -17.72 -6.47
C TRP A 80 0.78 -19.04 -5.73
N LEU A 81 0.32 -20.08 -6.45
CA LEU A 81 -0.07 -21.37 -5.90
C LEU A 81 0.58 -22.53 -6.69
N PRO A 82 1.93 -22.60 -6.74
CA PRO A 82 2.63 -23.65 -7.47
C PRO A 82 2.35 -25.01 -6.82
N GLY A 83 1.54 -25.84 -7.49
CA GLY A 83 1.18 -27.20 -7.06
C GLY A 83 -0.32 -27.44 -6.90
N GLY A 84 -1.14 -26.39 -6.91
CA GLY A 84 -2.54 -26.48 -6.52
C GLY A 84 -2.64 -26.88 -5.04
N ALA A 85 -3.58 -26.30 -4.31
CA ALA A 85 -3.76 -26.59 -2.89
C ALA A 85 -4.36 -27.99 -2.65
N ARG A 86 -3.82 -29.06 -3.26
CA ARG A 86 -4.24 -30.45 -3.10
C ARG A 86 -3.80 -31.00 -1.74
N VAL A 87 -4.33 -30.44 -0.66
CA VAL A 87 -4.31 -31.08 0.66
C VAL A 87 -5.66 -31.79 0.81
N GLY A 88 -5.68 -33.06 0.41
CA GLY A 88 -6.91 -33.83 0.14
C GLY A 88 -7.91 -33.89 1.31
N SER A 89 -7.46 -33.72 2.55
CA SER A 89 -8.29 -33.93 3.76
C SER A 89 -8.52 -32.68 4.63
N ALA A 90 -7.96 -31.52 4.30
CA ALA A 90 -8.11 -30.32 5.14
C ALA A 90 -9.49 -29.66 4.95
N HIS A 91 -10.16 -29.30 6.04
CA HIS A 91 -11.46 -28.61 6.03
C HIS A 91 -11.31 -27.10 5.85
N MET A 92 -10.16 -26.53 6.22
CA MET A 92 -9.85 -25.10 6.09
C MET A 92 -8.45 -24.91 5.52
N ARG A 93 -8.23 -23.83 4.76
CA ARG A 93 -6.91 -23.42 4.25
C ARG A 93 -6.48 -22.08 4.82
N LEU A 94 -5.21 -21.99 5.19
CA LEU A 94 -4.59 -20.79 5.71
C LEU A 94 -3.48 -20.37 4.75
N PHE A 95 -3.68 -19.32 3.98
CA PHE A 95 -2.67 -18.79 3.07
C PHE A 95 -1.81 -17.78 3.81
N ALA A 96 -0.54 -18.12 4.03
CA ALA A 96 0.42 -17.26 4.73
C ALA A 96 1.38 -16.62 3.71
N PHE A 97 1.28 -15.30 3.55
CA PHE A 97 2.13 -14.55 2.62
C PHE A 97 3.49 -14.27 3.24
N LEU A 98 4.53 -14.70 2.55
CA LEU A 98 5.90 -14.48 2.99
C LEU A 98 6.34 -13.06 2.63
N GLY A 99 7.07 -12.39 3.54
CA GLY A 99 7.60 -11.06 3.30
C GLY A 99 8.56 -10.99 2.10
N ALA A 100 8.83 -9.78 1.60
CA ALA A 100 9.73 -9.59 0.47
C ALA A 100 11.13 -10.20 0.73
N GLY A 101 11.63 -11.00 -0.21
CA GLY A 101 12.93 -11.67 -0.10
C GLY A 101 12.93 -12.94 0.74
N LYS A 102 11.77 -13.35 1.28
CA LYS A 102 11.59 -14.64 1.94
C LYS A 102 11.16 -15.71 0.97
N GLU A 103 11.65 -16.92 1.17
CA GLU A 103 11.34 -18.08 0.35
C GLU A 103 10.60 -19.15 1.15
N VAL A 104 9.74 -19.94 0.48
CA VAL A 104 8.97 -21.02 1.12
C VAL A 104 9.86 -22.02 1.86
N ARG A 105 11.10 -22.22 1.38
CA ARG A 105 12.07 -23.12 2.02
C ARG A 105 12.40 -22.74 3.47
N GLU A 106 12.34 -21.45 3.82
CA GLU A 106 12.63 -20.97 5.18
C GLU A 106 11.54 -21.38 6.18
N TYR A 107 10.34 -21.72 5.72
CA TYR A 107 9.16 -21.97 6.55
C TYR A 107 8.56 -23.37 6.37
N GLN A 108 9.30 -24.30 5.75
CA GLN A 108 8.80 -25.66 5.43
C GLN A 108 8.25 -26.44 6.62
N GLN A 109 8.66 -26.09 7.85
CA GLN A 109 8.16 -26.73 9.06
C GLN A 109 6.72 -26.33 9.41
N TRP A 110 6.23 -25.16 8.96
CA TRP A 110 4.91 -24.66 9.35
C TRP A 110 3.75 -25.57 8.91
N PRO A 111 3.69 -26.04 7.65
CA PRO A 111 2.69 -27.03 7.26
C PRO A 111 2.76 -28.33 8.06
N GLU A 112 3.97 -28.77 8.45
CA GLU A 112 4.13 -29.99 9.24
C GLU A 112 3.63 -29.83 10.67
N VAL A 113 3.96 -28.70 11.32
CA VAL A 113 3.49 -28.34 12.66
C VAL A 113 1.97 -28.22 12.66
N ALA A 114 1.39 -27.53 11.67
CA ALA A 114 -0.04 -27.39 11.53
C ALA A 114 -0.72 -28.75 11.30
N ARG A 115 -0.17 -29.62 10.45
CA ARG A 115 -0.71 -30.96 10.24
C ARG A 115 -0.71 -31.81 11.52
N ARG A 116 0.28 -31.63 12.41
CA ARG A 116 0.37 -32.36 13.69
C ARG A 116 -0.58 -31.81 14.75
N ALA A 117 -0.66 -30.48 14.88
CA ALA A 117 -1.44 -29.82 15.93
C ALA A 117 -2.92 -29.62 15.53
N TYR A 118 -3.16 -29.32 14.26
CA TYR A 118 -4.46 -28.97 13.69
C TYR A 118 -4.68 -29.66 12.33
N PRO A 119 -4.93 -30.98 12.30
CA PRO A 119 -5.04 -31.76 11.05
C PRO A 119 -6.14 -31.28 10.09
N SER A 120 -7.13 -30.56 10.60
CA SER A 120 -8.22 -29.96 9.82
C SER A 120 -7.81 -28.68 9.07
N VAL A 121 -6.65 -28.10 9.37
CA VAL A 121 -6.16 -26.85 8.80
C VAL A 121 -4.93 -27.13 7.92
N ALA A 122 -5.01 -26.77 6.64
CA ALA A 122 -3.87 -26.76 5.74
C ALA A 122 -3.21 -25.39 5.73
N VAL A 123 -1.94 -25.29 6.12
CA VAL A 123 -1.15 -24.07 5.93
C VAL A 123 -0.52 -24.10 4.53
N CYS A 124 -0.86 -23.09 3.74
CA CYS A 124 -0.38 -22.87 2.39
C CYS A 124 0.55 -21.66 2.40
N LEU A 125 1.86 -21.89 2.28
CA LEU A 125 2.84 -20.81 2.20
C LEU A 125 2.80 -20.19 0.80
N VAL A 126 2.67 -18.88 0.72
CA VAL A 126 2.58 -18.13 -0.55
C VAL A 126 3.81 -17.26 -0.69
N GLU A 127 4.67 -17.60 -1.66
CA GLU A 127 5.80 -16.75 -2.03
C GLU A 127 5.31 -15.62 -2.94
N ILE A 128 5.67 -14.37 -2.62
CA ILE A 128 5.34 -13.22 -3.47
C ILE A 128 6.11 -13.35 -4.80
N PRO A 129 5.42 -13.44 -5.96
CA PRO A 129 6.07 -13.57 -7.25
C PRO A 129 7.01 -12.39 -7.55
N ARG A 130 8.09 -12.65 -8.29
CA ARG A 130 9.11 -11.62 -8.59
C ARG A 130 8.54 -10.36 -9.25
N HIS A 131 7.54 -10.50 -10.12
CA HIS A 131 6.87 -9.36 -10.76
C HIS A 131 6.03 -8.53 -9.77
N ALA A 132 5.49 -9.16 -8.73
CA ALA A 132 4.74 -8.51 -7.66
C ALA A 132 5.64 -7.89 -6.58
N ARG A 133 6.91 -8.32 -6.45
CA ARG A 133 7.86 -7.80 -5.44
C ARG A 133 8.17 -6.31 -5.58
N ALA A 134 8.22 -5.79 -6.81
CA ALA A 134 8.47 -4.38 -7.05
C ALA A 134 7.27 -3.50 -6.64
N ALA A 135 6.05 -3.98 -6.90
CA ALA A 135 4.80 -3.33 -6.48
C ALA A 135 4.55 -3.50 -4.96
N ALA A 136 4.99 -4.60 -4.37
CA ALA A 136 4.83 -4.92 -2.95
C ALA A 136 5.85 -4.24 -2.01
N ARG A 137 6.79 -3.44 -2.53
CA ARG A 137 7.69 -2.62 -1.70
C ARG A 137 6.90 -1.48 -1.06
N GLY A 138 6.22 -1.78 0.04
CA GLY A 138 5.52 -0.82 0.88
C GLY A 138 4.02 -0.65 0.58
N ASP A 139 3.48 -1.32 -0.44
CA ASP A 139 2.04 -1.28 -0.76
C ASP A 139 1.40 -2.66 -0.62
N ALA A 140 0.80 -2.91 0.55
CA ALA A 140 0.08 -4.14 0.86
C ALA A 140 -1.22 -4.28 0.05
N ASN A 141 -1.82 -3.16 -0.38
CA ASN A 141 -3.08 -3.14 -1.12
C ASN A 141 -2.85 -3.58 -2.56
N ALA A 142 -1.78 -3.10 -3.21
CA ALA A 142 -1.37 -3.56 -4.54
C ALA A 142 -1.06 -5.07 -4.56
N LEU A 143 -0.47 -5.59 -3.49
CA LEU A 143 -0.20 -7.03 -3.34
C LEU A 143 -1.49 -7.84 -3.18
N ALA A 144 -2.42 -7.37 -2.34
CA ALA A 144 -3.72 -8.01 -2.16
C ALA A 144 -4.55 -7.99 -3.44
N GLU A 145 -4.53 -6.90 -4.21
CA GLU A 145 -5.23 -6.77 -5.48
C GLU A 145 -4.67 -7.70 -6.55
N ALA A 146 -3.34 -7.83 -6.66
CA ALA A 146 -2.70 -8.78 -7.57
C ALA A 146 -3.05 -10.23 -7.21
N PHE A 147 -3.01 -10.58 -5.92
CA PHE A 147 -3.43 -11.90 -5.46
C PHE A 147 -4.92 -12.16 -5.72
N ALA A 148 -5.79 -11.18 -5.47
CA ALA A 148 -7.22 -11.29 -5.72
C ALA A 148 -7.53 -11.55 -7.21
N ARG A 149 -6.78 -10.92 -8.11
CA ARG A 149 -6.94 -11.11 -9.56
C ARG A 149 -6.39 -12.44 -10.05
N GLU A 150 -5.27 -12.90 -9.50
CA GLU A 150 -4.48 -13.99 -10.10
C GLU A 150 -4.58 -15.33 -9.36
N ALA A 151 -5.04 -15.35 -8.11
CA ALA A 151 -5.01 -16.53 -7.24
C ALA A 151 -6.33 -16.82 -6.54
N LEU A 152 -7.25 -15.85 -6.45
CA LEU A 152 -8.52 -16.01 -5.73
C LEU A 152 -9.49 -16.96 -6.43
N ASP A 153 -9.61 -16.92 -7.76
CA ASP A 153 -10.51 -17.83 -8.49
C ASP A 153 -10.18 -19.32 -8.23
N PRO A 154 -8.91 -19.77 -8.31
CA PRO A 154 -8.52 -21.11 -7.89
C PRO A 154 -8.96 -21.49 -6.47
N ILE A 155 -8.91 -20.54 -5.53
CA ILE A 155 -9.26 -20.76 -4.12
C ILE A 155 -10.78 -20.87 -3.95
N LEU A 156 -11.53 -19.98 -4.61
CA LEU A 156 -12.99 -19.98 -4.57
C LEU A 156 -13.58 -21.21 -5.26
N ALA A 157 -12.99 -21.64 -6.38
CA ALA A 157 -13.41 -22.85 -7.10
C ALA A 157 -13.25 -24.14 -6.26
N ASP A 158 -12.33 -24.16 -5.29
CA ASP A 158 -12.17 -25.28 -4.36
C ASP A 158 -13.32 -25.39 -3.35
N GLY A 159 -14.03 -24.29 -3.07
CA GLY A 159 -15.22 -24.25 -2.23
C GLY A 159 -14.98 -24.45 -0.72
N ARG A 160 -13.74 -24.66 -0.28
CA ARG A 160 -13.42 -24.81 1.15
C ARG A 160 -13.16 -23.44 1.81
N PRO A 161 -13.52 -23.28 3.10
CA PRO A 161 -13.19 -22.08 3.87
C PRO A 161 -11.68 -21.78 3.83
N PHE A 162 -11.34 -20.50 3.69
CA PHE A 162 -9.96 -20.04 3.71
C PHE A 162 -9.77 -18.77 4.54
N ALA A 163 -8.55 -18.54 4.99
CA ALA A 163 -8.12 -17.29 5.59
C ALA A 163 -6.78 -16.84 4.99
N LEU A 164 -6.62 -15.52 4.85
CA LEU A 164 -5.38 -14.89 4.41
C LEU A 164 -4.66 -14.32 5.63
N LEU A 165 -3.43 -14.75 5.89
CA LEU A 165 -2.56 -14.16 6.90
C LEU A 165 -1.58 -13.20 6.24
N GLY A 166 -1.66 -11.93 6.65
CA GLY A 166 -0.85 -10.85 6.12
C GLY A 166 0.66 -11.07 6.26
N CYS A 167 1.42 -10.33 5.46
CA CYS A 167 2.88 -10.39 5.41
C CYS A 167 3.51 -10.19 6.78
N CYS A 168 4.35 -11.15 7.20
CA CYS A 168 5.30 -10.93 8.29
C CYS A 168 6.38 -9.96 7.78
N SER A 169 6.15 -8.66 7.89
CA SER A 169 7.22 -7.68 7.80
C SER A 169 8.04 -7.72 9.09
N GLY A 170 9.13 -8.48 9.09
CA GLY A 170 10.24 -8.29 10.03
C GLY A 170 10.59 -9.50 10.90
N ALA A 171 11.81 -10.01 10.69
CA ALA A 171 12.92 -9.61 11.55
C ALA A 171 14.05 -9.09 10.65
#